data_AF-A0A523WVP2-F1
#
_entry.id   AF-A0A523WVP2-F1
#
_cell.length_a   1.000
_cell.length_b   1.000
_cell.length_c   1.000
_cell.angle_alpha   90.00
_cell.angle_beta   90.00
_cell.angle_gamma   90.00
#
_symmetry.space_group_name_H-M   'P 1'
#
loop_
_entity.id
_entity.type
_entity.pdbx_description
1 polymer ?
#
loop_
_entity_poly.entity_id
_entity_poly.type
_entity_poly.pdbx_seq_one_letter_code
_entity_poly.pdbx_strand_id
1 'polypeptide(L)'
;MDRRSFFISFAKIITIGAAAAHGFKSYAESTVYESFIKKPEQKKDPTKILKEIYKEVKELGARDNEDFIKREFHIDLDGNEKNREEHVVVLSYCDGDKERMIVQVTYFKSGKSSGLIKYAKDTKKVLCHIKGAQLEIINSDYNECEIKSLLPEILKGIREEKKFLKLINRKK
;
A
#
# COMPACT_ATOMS: atom_id res chain seq x y z
N MET A 1 11.92 17.25 24.83
CA MET A 1 11.63 16.35 25.96
C MET A 1 10.12 16.37 26.16
N ASP A 2 9.37 15.29 26.23
CA ASP A 2 9.75 13.93 26.63
C ASP A 2 8.89 12.86 25.95
N ARG A 3 9.49 11.67 25.80
CA ARG A 3 8.89 10.43 25.28
C ARG A 3 8.37 9.60 26.46
N ARG A 4 7.40 8.70 26.19
CA ARG A 4 6.90 7.56 27.01
C ARG A 4 5.57 7.81 27.73
N SER A 5 4.50 7.20 27.23
CA SER A 5 3.54 6.38 28.01
C SER A 5 2.30 6.02 27.18
N PHE A 6 2.34 4.96 26.36
CA PHE A 6 1.11 4.36 25.81
C PHE A 6 1.20 2.84 25.66
N PHE A 7 1.93 2.19 26.58
CA PHE A 7 1.76 0.78 26.87
C PHE A 7 1.42 0.67 28.36
N ILE A 8 0.15 0.47 28.69
CA ILE A 8 -0.40 -0.25 29.86
C ILE A 8 -1.92 -0.10 29.76
N SER A 9 -2.62 -1.18 29.39
CA SER A 9 -3.95 -1.57 29.90
C SER A 9 -4.42 -2.84 29.19
N PHE A 10 -3.60 -3.88 29.30
CA PHE A 10 -4.05 -5.26 29.12
C PHE A 10 -4.17 -5.85 30.52
N ALA A 11 -5.25 -6.62 30.75
CA ALA A 11 -5.61 -7.38 31.95
C ALA A 11 -6.49 -6.66 32.99
N LYS A 12 -7.81 -6.90 32.87
CA LYS A 12 -8.87 -7.01 33.90
C LYS A 12 -10.20 -6.99 33.11
N ILE A 13 -10.94 -8.07 32.87
CA ILE A 13 -11.68 -8.91 33.83
C ILE A 13 -12.30 -10.10 33.05
N ILE A 14 -12.15 -11.32 33.56
CA ILE A 14 -13.12 -12.43 33.46
C ILE A 14 -13.56 -12.61 34.94
N THR A 15 -14.81 -12.78 35.40
CA THR A 15 -15.95 -13.58 34.95
C THR A 15 -17.17 -13.24 35.85
N ILE A 16 -18.38 -13.73 35.47
CA ILE A 16 -19.56 -14.13 36.28
C ILE A 16 -20.83 -13.29 36.06
N GLY A 17 -21.90 -13.98 35.64
CA GLY A 17 -23.25 -13.77 36.19
C GLY A 17 -24.33 -13.31 35.21
N ALA A 18 -25.19 -14.24 34.79
CA ALA A 18 -26.42 -13.98 34.05
C ALA A 18 -27.46 -13.25 34.90
N ALA A 19 -28.11 -12.20 34.37
CA ALA A 19 -29.52 -11.87 34.55
C ALA A 19 -29.87 -10.52 33.90
N ALA A 20 -31.12 -10.44 33.44
CA ALA A 20 -31.89 -9.22 33.15
C ALA A 20 -31.61 -8.47 31.83
N ALA A 21 -32.58 -8.68 30.96
CA ALA A 21 -32.89 -8.00 29.73
C ALA A 21 -33.01 -6.46 29.82
N HIS A 22 -32.86 -5.87 28.64
CA HIS A 22 -33.29 -4.54 28.19
C HIS A 22 -32.55 -3.29 28.69
N GLY A 23 -31.77 -2.73 27.77
CA GLY A 23 -31.49 -1.30 27.74
C GLY A 23 -30.06 -0.99 27.33
N PHE A 24 -29.87 -0.60 26.07
CA PHE A 24 -28.65 -0.01 25.52
C PHE A 24 -27.40 -0.91 25.41
N LYS A 25 -27.12 -1.37 24.19
CA LYS A 25 -25.75 -1.53 23.72
C LYS A 25 -25.61 -1.02 22.28
N SER A 26 -25.12 0.23 22.20
CA SER A 26 -24.15 0.65 21.20
C SER A 26 -23.14 -0.47 20.96
N TYR A 27 -22.87 -0.81 19.70
CA TYR A 27 -21.55 -0.84 19.08
C TYR A 27 -21.75 -1.35 17.65
N ALA A 28 -21.88 -0.38 16.74
CA ALA A 28 -21.63 -0.61 15.32
C ALA A 28 -20.12 -0.86 15.17
N GLU A 29 -19.67 -2.05 15.56
CA GLU A 29 -18.35 -2.55 15.21
C GLU A 29 -18.40 -2.99 13.75
N SER A 30 -18.03 -2.02 12.91
CA SER A 30 -17.33 -2.20 11.64
C SER A 30 -17.38 -3.60 11.03
N THR A 31 -18.47 -3.91 10.33
CA THR A 31 -18.59 -4.96 9.31
C THR A 31 -17.69 -4.73 8.09
N VAL A 32 -16.72 -3.82 8.17
CA VAL A 32 -15.79 -3.41 7.11
C VAL A 32 -14.59 -4.37 7.02
N TYR A 33 -14.31 -5.15 8.06
CA TYR A 33 -13.15 -6.07 8.06
C TYR A 33 -13.40 -7.40 7.32
N GLU A 34 -14.66 -7.81 7.11
CA GLU A 34 -14.97 -9.12 6.51
C GLU A 34 -15.02 -9.14 4.97
N SER A 35 -14.94 -7.99 4.30
CA SER A 35 -15.06 -7.93 2.83
C SER A 35 -13.80 -8.32 2.05
N PHE A 36 -12.68 -8.62 2.74
CA PHE A 36 -11.42 -9.04 2.11
C PHE A 36 -11.33 -10.54 1.76
N ILE A 37 -12.41 -11.32 1.94
CA ILE A 37 -12.45 -12.72 1.50
C ILE A 37 -12.94 -12.80 0.04
N LYS A 38 -12.15 -12.30 -0.91
CA LYS A 38 -12.27 -12.65 -2.34
C LYS A 38 -11.14 -13.60 -2.72
N LYS A 39 -11.54 -14.83 -3.10
CA LYS A 39 -10.82 -15.98 -3.71
C LYS A 39 -9.30 -16.13 -3.48
N PRO A 40 -8.80 -17.32 -3.09
CA PRO A 40 -7.37 -17.55 -2.90
C PRO A 40 -6.66 -17.64 -4.27
N GLU A 41 -6.26 -16.50 -4.84
CA GLU A 41 -5.10 -16.51 -5.72
C GLU A 41 -3.90 -16.93 -4.87
N GLN A 42 -3.09 -17.87 -5.37
CA GLN A 42 -1.90 -18.38 -4.71
C GLN A 42 -1.14 -17.23 -4.05
N LYS A 43 -1.01 -17.26 -2.72
CA LYS A 43 -0.25 -16.27 -1.94
C LYS A 43 1.19 -16.24 -2.44
N LYS A 44 1.45 -15.42 -3.47
CA LYS A 44 2.79 -15.18 -3.98
C LYS A 44 3.57 -14.49 -2.88
N ASP A 45 4.81 -14.94 -2.70
CA ASP A 45 5.77 -14.33 -1.78
C ASP A 45 5.92 -12.83 -2.12
N PRO A 46 5.75 -11.91 -1.14
CA PRO A 46 5.94 -10.47 -1.31
C PRO A 46 7.19 -10.08 -2.07
N THR A 47 8.32 -10.75 -1.82
CA THR A 47 9.59 -10.44 -2.48
C THR A 47 9.54 -10.72 -3.98
N LYS A 48 8.83 -11.77 -4.39
CA LYS A 48 8.61 -12.09 -5.80
C LYS A 48 7.74 -11.04 -6.47
N ILE A 49 6.70 -10.56 -5.80
CA ILE A 49 5.82 -9.51 -6.33
C ILE A 49 6.59 -8.18 -6.46
N LEU A 50 7.39 -7.81 -5.45
CA LEU A 50 8.26 -6.63 -5.52
C LEU A 50 9.27 -6.73 -6.67
N LYS A 51 9.80 -7.93 -6.94
CA LYS A 51 10.69 -8.15 -8.08
C LYS A 51 9.94 -8.01 -9.42
N GLU A 52 8.69 -8.46 -9.50
CA GLU A 52 7.83 -8.21 -10.66
C GLU A 52 7.57 -6.69 -10.83
N ILE A 53 7.24 -5.96 -9.76
CA ILE A 53 7.05 -4.50 -9.78
C ILE A 53 8.32 -3.79 -10.29
N TYR A 54 9.47 -4.15 -9.73
CA TYR A 54 10.77 -3.61 -10.16
C TYR A 54 10.99 -3.80 -11.66
N LYS A 55 10.73 -5.01 -12.17
CA LYS A 55 10.88 -5.32 -13.60
C LYS A 55 9.93 -4.46 -14.45
N GLU A 56 8.66 -4.36 -14.07
CA GLU A 56 7.68 -3.56 -14.82
C GLU A 56 8.09 -2.09 -14.93
N VAL A 57 8.61 -1.52 -13.83
CA VAL A 57 9.06 -0.13 -13.74
C VAL A 57 10.39 0.09 -14.44
N LYS A 58 11.34 -0.85 -14.36
CA LYS A 58 12.59 -0.81 -15.14
C LYS A 58 12.35 -0.79 -16.63
N GLU A 59 11.39 -1.58 -17.12
CA GLU A 59 10.99 -1.59 -18.52
C GLU A 59 10.37 -0.26 -18.98
N LEU A 60 9.81 0.54 -18.08
CA LEU A 60 9.35 1.90 -18.42
C LEU A 60 10.53 2.87 -18.57
N GLY A 61 11.67 2.59 -17.94
CA GLY A 61 12.87 3.44 -17.98
C GLY A 61 12.76 4.72 -17.17
N ALA A 62 13.88 5.44 -17.07
CA ALA A 62 13.95 6.79 -16.52
C ALA A 62 13.24 7.80 -17.42
N ARG A 63 12.92 8.99 -16.90
CA ARG A 63 12.55 10.12 -17.77
C ARG A 63 13.82 10.78 -18.32
N ASP A 64 13.64 11.63 -19.32
CA ASP A 64 14.76 12.37 -19.92
C ASP A 64 15.48 13.19 -18.85
N ASN A 65 16.81 13.08 -18.82
CA ASN A 65 17.71 13.74 -17.87
C ASN A 65 17.62 13.26 -16.41
N GLU A 66 16.99 12.11 -16.14
CA GLU A 66 17.05 11.44 -14.83
C GLU A 66 18.07 10.28 -14.87
N ASP A 67 18.91 10.17 -13.83
CA ASP A 67 19.85 9.06 -13.61
C ASP A 67 19.27 7.95 -12.70
N PHE A 68 18.02 8.14 -12.26
CA PHE A 68 17.21 7.19 -11.51
C PHE A 68 15.89 6.93 -12.24
N ILE A 69 15.16 5.89 -11.82
CA ILE A 69 13.82 5.59 -12.34
C ILE A 69 12.79 6.02 -11.31
N LYS A 70 11.95 6.99 -11.64
CA LYS A 70 10.78 7.36 -10.85
C LYS A 70 9.51 7.23 -11.68
N ARG A 71 8.59 6.37 -11.24
CA ARG A 71 7.28 6.20 -11.87
C ARG A 71 6.17 6.42 -10.84
N GLU A 72 5.11 7.07 -11.29
CA GLU A 72 3.97 7.48 -10.48
C GLU A 72 2.72 6.89 -11.09
N PHE A 73 1.87 6.33 -10.23
CA PHE A 73 0.66 5.62 -10.62
C PHE A 73 -0.48 6.05 -9.70
N HIS A 74 -1.68 6.14 -10.25
CA HIS A 74 -2.91 6.34 -9.50
C HIS A 74 -3.69 5.04 -9.56
N ILE A 75 -3.84 4.38 -8.42
CA ILE A 75 -4.39 3.02 -8.33
C ILE A 75 -5.51 3.04 -7.30
N ASP A 76 -6.64 2.42 -7.61
CA ASP A 76 -7.73 2.20 -6.65
C ASP A 76 -7.43 0.93 -5.83
N LEU A 77 -6.94 1.12 -4.60
CA LEU A 77 -6.56 0.03 -3.69
C LEU A 77 -7.65 -0.29 -2.66
N ASP A 78 -8.54 0.66 -2.36
CA ASP A 78 -9.57 0.51 -1.34
C ASP A 78 -10.96 0.16 -1.90
N GLY A 79 -11.14 0.17 -3.23
CA GLY A 79 -12.39 -0.13 -3.91
C GLY A 79 -13.52 0.81 -3.52
N ASN A 80 -13.20 1.91 -2.84
CA ASN A 80 -14.14 2.90 -2.39
C ASN A 80 -14.23 3.99 -3.44
N GLU A 81 -15.30 3.98 -4.22
CA GLU A 81 -15.55 4.97 -5.27
C GLU A 81 -15.51 6.44 -4.77
N LYS A 82 -15.69 6.66 -3.45
CA LYS A 82 -15.61 7.98 -2.80
C LYS A 82 -14.17 8.40 -2.49
N ASN A 83 -13.25 7.45 -2.44
CA ASN A 83 -11.84 7.66 -2.15
C ASN A 83 -10.94 7.38 -3.36
N ARG A 84 -11.41 7.74 -4.56
CA ARG A 84 -10.61 7.70 -5.82
C ARG A 84 -9.11 7.90 -5.64
N GLU A 85 -8.39 6.82 -5.93
CA GLU A 85 -6.98 6.69 -6.26
C GLU A 85 -5.98 6.99 -5.14
N GLU A 86 -5.35 5.94 -4.63
CA GLU A 86 -4.06 6.02 -3.95
C GLU A 86 -2.97 6.37 -4.95
N HIS A 87 -2.05 7.24 -4.53
CA HIS A 87 -0.89 7.59 -5.33
C HIS A 87 0.27 6.68 -4.96
N VAL A 88 0.70 5.88 -5.91
CA VAL A 88 1.83 4.96 -5.77
C VAL A 88 3.03 5.52 -6.52
N VAL A 89 4.15 5.68 -5.81
CA VAL A 89 5.43 6.06 -6.38
C VAL A 89 6.39 4.89 -6.26
N VAL A 90 6.97 4.49 -7.38
CA VAL A 90 8.09 3.53 -7.40
C VAL A 90 9.35 4.27 -7.82
N LEU A 91 10.32 4.32 -6.91
CA LEU A 91 11.62 4.93 -7.12
C LEU A 91 12.69 3.84 -7.09
N SER A 92 13.56 3.79 -8.10
CA SER A 92 14.70 2.89 -8.21
C SER A 92 15.95 3.68 -8.56
N TYR A 93 17.00 3.54 -7.74
CA TYR A 93 18.24 4.31 -7.85
C TYR A 93 19.43 3.49 -7.37
N CYS A 94 20.63 3.86 -7.85
CA CYS A 94 21.88 3.27 -7.38
C CYS A 94 22.40 4.02 -6.14
N ASP A 95 22.88 3.29 -5.16
CA ASP A 95 23.53 3.77 -3.94
C ASP A 95 24.87 3.02 -3.81
N GLY A 96 25.92 3.58 -4.41
CA GLY A 96 27.19 2.89 -4.65
C GLY A 96 26.99 1.65 -5.54
N ASP A 97 27.49 0.50 -5.08
CA ASP A 97 27.39 -0.78 -5.79
C ASP A 97 26.04 -1.50 -5.59
N LYS A 98 25.10 -0.87 -4.87
CA LYS A 98 23.81 -1.47 -4.55
C LYS A 98 22.69 -0.70 -5.24
N GLU A 99 21.71 -1.43 -5.74
CA GLU A 99 20.49 -0.82 -6.22
C GLU A 99 19.44 -0.82 -5.12
N ARG A 100 18.75 0.30 -4.95
CA ARG A 100 17.66 0.47 -4.00
C ARG A 100 16.36 0.69 -4.75
N MET A 101 15.28 0.16 -4.18
CA MET A 101 13.93 0.44 -4.64
C MET A 101 13.04 0.87 -3.47
N ILE A 102 12.24 1.89 -3.67
CA ILE A 102 11.21 2.35 -2.74
C ILE A 102 9.86 2.25 -3.45
N VAL A 103 8.94 1.53 -2.84
CA VAL A 103 7.51 1.58 -3.20
C VAL A 103 6.81 2.39 -2.13
N GLN A 104 6.33 3.57 -2.48
CA GLN A 104 5.62 4.47 -1.58
C GLN A 104 4.15 4.55 -2.00
N VAL A 105 3.24 4.50 -1.02
CA VAL A 105 1.81 4.67 -1.23
C VAL A 105 1.33 5.83 -0.37
N THR A 106 0.68 6.80 -1.01
CA THR A 106 0.05 7.94 -0.37
C THR A 106 -1.45 7.73 -0.35
N TYR A 107 -2.02 7.70 0.85
CA TYR A 107 -3.46 7.58 1.06
C TYR A 107 -4.08 8.95 1.23
N PHE A 108 -5.13 9.22 0.48
CA PHE A 108 -5.85 10.48 0.55
C PHE A 108 -7.09 10.38 1.42
N LYS A 109 -7.54 11.52 1.94
CA LYS A 109 -8.83 11.64 2.63
C LYS A 109 -9.54 12.90 2.19
N SER A 110 -10.84 12.78 1.95
CA SER A 110 -11.70 13.92 1.61
C SER A 110 -11.83 14.89 2.79
N GLY A 111 -11.77 16.18 2.49
CA GLY A 111 -12.04 17.25 3.45
C GLY A 111 -13.49 17.26 3.94
N LYS A 112 -13.72 17.74 5.17
CA LYS A 112 -15.03 17.70 5.85
C LYS A 112 -16.13 18.54 5.17
N SER A 113 -15.79 19.58 4.41
CA SER A 113 -16.79 20.57 3.94
C SER A 113 -17.28 20.41 2.50
N SER A 114 -16.55 19.71 1.61
CA SER A 114 -16.98 19.64 0.20
C SER A 114 -16.70 18.33 -0.53
N GLY A 115 -15.94 17.38 0.01
CA GLY A 115 -15.60 16.13 -0.71
C GLY A 115 -14.78 16.31 -2.01
N LEU A 116 -14.71 17.53 -2.54
CA LEU A 116 -14.04 17.91 -3.78
C LEU A 116 -12.52 18.02 -3.62
N ILE A 117 -12.06 18.43 -2.43
CA ILE A 117 -10.63 18.54 -2.12
C ILE A 117 -10.22 17.38 -1.22
N LYS A 118 -9.17 16.67 -1.65
CA LYS A 118 -8.54 15.60 -0.90
C LYS A 118 -7.16 16.01 -0.43
N TYR A 119 -6.79 15.56 0.76
CA TYR A 119 -5.48 15.81 1.36
C TYR A 119 -4.78 14.50 1.64
N ALA A 120 -3.45 14.48 1.50
CA ALA A 120 -2.66 13.34 1.93
C ALA A 120 -2.86 13.11 3.44
N LYS A 121 -3.40 11.95 3.78
CA LYS A 121 -3.68 11.55 5.16
C LYS A 121 -2.49 10.81 5.75
N ASP A 122 -1.92 9.91 4.96
CA ASP A 122 -0.83 9.04 5.37
C ASP A 122 0.06 8.70 4.17
N THR A 123 1.32 8.38 4.45
CA THR A 123 2.28 7.93 3.44
C THR A 123 3.10 6.82 4.06
N LYS A 124 3.03 5.65 3.43
CA LYS A 124 3.74 4.45 3.86
C LYS A 124 4.64 3.95 2.74
N LYS A 125 5.72 3.27 3.08
CA LYS A 125 6.67 2.74 2.09
C LYS A 125 7.21 1.36 2.43
N VAL A 126 7.67 0.69 1.39
CA VAL A 126 8.50 -0.50 1.42
C VAL A 126 9.85 -0.17 0.79
N LEU A 127 10.92 -0.28 1.55
CA LEU A 127 12.30 -0.09 1.11
C LEU A 127 12.95 -1.46 0.84
N CYS A 128 13.51 -1.60 -0.36
CA CYS A 128 14.15 -2.83 -0.81
C CYS A 128 15.59 -2.58 -1.25
N HIS A 129 16.45 -3.59 -1.09
CA HIS A 129 17.73 -3.72 -1.77
C HIS A 129 17.61 -4.73 -2.91
N ILE A 130 18.30 -4.44 -4.00
CA ILE A 130 18.36 -5.27 -5.19
C ILE A 130 19.83 -5.62 -5.43
N LYS A 131 20.11 -6.92 -5.45
CA LYS A 131 21.44 -7.47 -5.71
C LYS A 131 21.34 -8.50 -6.83
N GLY A 132 21.51 -8.02 -8.07
CA GLY A 132 21.34 -8.85 -9.26
C GLY A 132 19.94 -9.47 -9.32
N ALA A 133 19.85 -10.79 -9.14
CA ALA A 133 18.58 -11.50 -9.18
C ALA A 133 17.82 -11.53 -7.84
N GLN A 134 18.44 -11.08 -6.74
CA GLN A 134 17.84 -11.13 -5.41
C GLN A 134 17.27 -9.77 -5.00
N LEU A 135 16.11 -9.81 -4.34
CA LEU A 135 15.46 -8.63 -3.76
C LEU A 135 15.19 -8.91 -2.28
N GLU A 136 15.61 -7.99 -1.42
CA GLU A 136 15.44 -8.06 0.04
C GLU A 136 14.66 -6.84 0.53
N ILE A 137 13.68 -7.06 1.41
CA ILE A 137 12.96 -5.96 2.09
C ILE A 137 13.80 -5.53 3.28
N ILE A 138 14.28 -4.28 3.26
CA ILE A 138 15.10 -3.70 4.33
C ILE A 138 14.23 -3.07 5.41
N ASN A 139 13.15 -2.40 5.01
CA ASN A 139 12.21 -1.76 5.91
C ASN A 139 10.82 -1.69 5.26
N SER A 140 9.77 -1.75 6.06
CA SER A 140 8.39 -1.61 5.63
C SER A 140 7.56 -0.96 6.73
N ASP A 141 6.77 0.05 6.38
CA ASP A 141 5.75 0.63 7.26
C ASP A 141 4.48 -0.25 7.36
N TYR A 142 4.45 -1.34 6.59
CA TYR A 142 3.37 -2.33 6.54
C TYR A 142 3.77 -3.62 7.25
N ASN A 143 2.79 -4.25 7.90
CA ASN A 143 2.95 -5.60 8.41
C ASN A 143 2.85 -6.65 7.28
N GLU A 144 3.22 -7.90 7.57
CA GLU A 144 3.28 -8.97 6.57
C GLU A 144 1.92 -9.25 5.88
N CYS A 145 0.81 -9.16 6.62
CA CYS A 145 -0.52 -9.36 6.07
C CYS A 145 -0.90 -8.23 5.11
N GLU A 146 -0.65 -6.97 5.50
CA GLU A 146 -0.87 -5.80 4.66
C GLU A 146 -0.04 -5.86 3.38
N ILE A 147 1.24 -6.23 3.45
CA ILE A 147 2.10 -6.35 2.27
C ILE A 147 1.56 -7.41 1.30
N LYS A 148 1.14 -8.57 1.82
CA LYS A 148 0.65 -9.69 1.00
C LYS A 148 -0.63 -9.35 0.25
N SER A 149 -1.49 -8.49 0.80
CA SER A 149 -2.70 -8.02 0.11
C SER A 149 -2.43 -6.83 -0.80
N LEU A 150 -1.56 -5.90 -0.40
CA LEU A 150 -1.30 -4.64 -1.09
C LEU A 150 -0.50 -4.82 -2.40
N LEU A 151 0.60 -5.56 -2.36
CA LEU A 151 1.53 -5.64 -3.49
C LEU A 151 0.91 -6.24 -4.77
N PRO A 152 0.06 -7.28 -4.72
CA PRO A 152 -0.62 -7.78 -5.91
C PRO A 152 -1.43 -6.71 -6.64
N GLU A 153 -2.19 -5.89 -5.90
CA GLU A 153 -3.02 -4.83 -6.48
C GLU A 153 -2.17 -3.70 -7.06
N ILE A 154 -1.07 -3.32 -6.39
CA ILE A 154 -0.10 -2.36 -6.94
C ILE A 154 0.48 -2.88 -8.27
N LEU A 155 0.93 -4.13 -8.31
CA LEU A 155 1.50 -4.73 -9.52
C LEU A 155 0.48 -4.76 -10.66
N LYS A 156 -0.78 -5.09 -10.35
CA LYS A 156 -1.88 -5.09 -11.31
C LYS A 156 -2.11 -3.69 -11.88
N GLY A 157 -2.25 -2.67 -11.03
CA GLY A 157 -2.44 -1.28 -11.46
C GLY A 157 -1.28 -0.76 -12.31
N ILE A 158 -0.03 -1.07 -11.95
CA ILE A 158 1.15 -0.72 -12.76
C ILE A 158 1.08 -1.34 -14.15
N ARG A 159 0.69 -2.62 -14.26
CA ARG A 159 0.55 -3.31 -15.55
C ARG A 159 -0.57 -2.73 -16.41
N GLU A 160 -1.67 -2.34 -15.79
CA GLU A 160 -2.80 -1.70 -16.47
C GLU A 160 -2.40 -0.33 -17.02
N GLU A 161 -1.78 0.52 -16.19
CA GLU A 161 -1.28 1.84 -16.62
C GLU A 161 -0.24 1.71 -17.74
N LYS A 162 0.69 0.76 -17.62
CA LYS A 162 1.69 0.49 -18.67
C LYS A 162 1.07 0.06 -19.98
N LYS A 163 -0.01 -0.73 -19.98
CA LYS A 163 -0.76 -1.06 -21.20
C LYS A 163 -1.37 0.19 -21.81
N PHE A 164 -1.94 1.07 -20.99
CA PHE A 164 -2.52 2.34 -21.44
C PHE A 164 -1.47 3.28 -22.07
N LEU A 165 -0.31 3.46 -21.43
CA LEU A 165 0.80 4.26 -21.95
C LEU A 165 1.29 3.75 -23.31
N LYS A 166 1.37 2.43 -23.50
CA LYS A 166 1.73 1.82 -24.80
C LYS A 166 0.72 2.15 -25.90
N LEU A 167 -0.56 2.27 -25.59
CA LEU A 167 -1.59 2.65 -26.56
C LEU A 167 -1.47 4.12 -26.97
N ILE A 168 -1.10 5.01 -26.04
CA ILE A 168 -0.86 6.43 -26.34
C ILE A 168 0.36 6.58 -27.25
N ASN A 169 1.48 5.94 -26.91
CA ASN A 169 2.72 6.08 -27.67
C ASN A 169 2.66 5.49 -29.08
N ARG A 170 1.76 4.52 -29.33
CA ARG A 170 1.51 3.99 -30.69
C ARG A 170 0.76 4.95 -31.61
N LYS A 171 0.12 5.99 -31.06
CA LYS A 171 -0.66 6.98 -31.82
C LYS A 171 0.14 8.24 -32.18
N LYS A 172 1.39 8.35 -31.71
CA LYS A 172 2.34 9.38 -32.12
C LYS A 172 3.22 8.84 -33.23
#